data_AF-A0A960MUY4-F1
#
_entry.id   AF-A0A960MUY4-F1
#
_cell.length_a   1.000
_cell.length_b   1.000
_cell.length_c   1.000
_cell.angle_alpha   90.00
_cell.angle_beta   90.00
_cell.angle_gamma   90.00
#
_symmetry.space_group_name_H-M   'P 1'
#
loop_
_entity.id
_entity.type
_entity.pdbx_description
1 polymer ?
#
loop_
_entity_poly.entity_id
_entity_poly.type
_entity_poly.pdbx_seq_one_letter_code
_entity_poly.pdbx_strand_id
1 'polypeptide(L)'
;RIDLALTLHVSPLLLDLHRHAAHPAIRREKEFYHNKGTPVRTEDPMSSLRTVRFGGVNTVIQLYDKLAETRQKRAELPGERAFATRVEVQLKGAKHIAKCFGWREREFITLADLELDVCYRTYRNILLGFEKVAKAPKFRPTTAAFVAILESHPETWHHLGGMEPLDWVRQSKKLSEKHFKALRREVSKLRFELASFHWADHLPEHRLPNLVDIDEKGVATFIPTSSCFA
;
A
#
# COMPACT_ATOMS: atom_id res chain seq x y z
N ARG A 1 -17.13 -13.74 -5.38
CA ARG A 1 -16.12 -12.76 -4.90
C ARG A 1 -15.03 -13.56 -4.22
N ILE A 2 -13.78 -13.15 -4.35
CA ILE A 2 -12.65 -13.77 -3.65
C ILE A 2 -11.83 -12.67 -3.00
N ASP A 3 -11.43 -12.87 -1.76
CA ASP A 3 -10.60 -11.95 -1.02
C ASP A 3 -9.27 -12.64 -0.71
N LEU A 4 -8.18 -12.07 -1.22
CA LEU A 4 -6.82 -12.53 -0.99
C LEU A 4 -6.16 -11.55 -0.02
N ALA A 5 -5.70 -12.01 1.13
CA ALA A 5 -5.23 -11.10 2.17
C ALA A 5 -4.07 -11.68 2.97
N LEU A 6 -3.05 -10.84 3.21
CA LEU A 6 -1.93 -11.14 4.09
C LEU A 6 -1.71 -9.97 5.06
N THR A 7 -1.24 -10.31 6.25
CA THR A 7 -0.74 -9.35 7.23
C THR A 7 0.78 -9.50 7.30
N LEU A 8 1.49 -8.44 6.94
CA LEU A 8 2.94 -8.46 6.75
C LEU A 8 3.64 -7.68 7.86
N HIS A 9 4.84 -8.12 8.24
CA HIS A 9 5.73 -7.41 9.15
C HIS A 9 6.42 -6.24 8.43
N VAL A 10 5.64 -5.23 8.02
CA VAL A 10 6.09 -4.07 7.25
C VAL A 10 5.59 -2.79 7.90
N SER A 11 6.46 -1.78 7.95
CA SER A 11 6.15 -0.46 8.51
C SER A 11 4.92 0.17 7.84
N PRO A 12 4.00 0.77 8.63
CA PRO A 12 2.86 1.54 8.09
C PRO A 12 3.25 2.73 7.21
N LEU A 13 4.52 3.16 7.18
CA LEU A 13 5.03 4.11 6.18
C LEU A 13 4.74 3.70 4.74
N LEU A 14 4.56 2.39 4.50
CA LEU A 14 4.09 1.86 3.23
C LEU A 14 2.82 2.57 2.72
N LEU A 15 1.95 3.00 3.63
CA LEU A 15 0.71 3.68 3.30
C LEU A 15 0.99 5.03 2.62
N ASP A 16 1.94 5.83 3.13
CA ASP A 16 2.28 7.12 2.52
C ASP A 16 2.96 6.96 1.18
N LEU A 17 3.79 5.94 1.04
CA LEU A 17 4.34 5.55 -0.24
C LEU A 17 3.19 5.27 -1.24
N HIS A 18 2.18 4.52 -0.81
CA HIS A 18 1.06 4.12 -1.65
C HIS A 18 0.00 5.20 -1.86
N ARG A 19 -0.01 6.27 -1.05
CA ARG A 19 -0.98 7.38 -1.12
C ARG A 19 -1.11 7.91 -2.54
N HIS A 20 0.00 8.10 -3.24
CA HIS A 20 -0.02 8.65 -4.60
C HIS A 20 0.29 7.62 -5.72
N ALA A 21 0.65 6.37 -5.38
CA ALA A 21 0.87 5.26 -6.33
C ALA A 21 -0.22 5.04 -7.40
N ALA A 22 0.13 4.70 -8.63
CA ALA A 22 -0.86 4.23 -9.61
C ALA A 22 -0.75 2.70 -9.74
N HIS A 23 -1.89 2.02 -9.82
CA HIS A 23 -1.93 0.60 -10.15
C HIS A 23 -2.46 0.41 -11.58
N PRO A 24 -1.79 -0.35 -12.48
CA PRO A 24 -2.18 -0.45 -13.88
C PRO A 24 -3.59 -1.04 -14.09
N ALA A 25 -4.03 -1.91 -13.19
CA ALA A 25 -5.37 -2.51 -13.25
C ALA A 25 -6.49 -1.62 -12.66
N ILE A 26 -6.15 -0.50 -11.99
CA ILE A 26 -7.12 0.33 -11.27
C ILE A 26 -7.01 1.78 -11.74
N ARG A 27 -8.00 2.22 -12.53
CA ARG A 27 -8.03 3.57 -13.13
C ARG A 27 -8.76 4.63 -12.29
N ARG A 28 -9.53 4.22 -11.29
CA ARG A 28 -10.36 5.11 -10.45
C ARG A 28 -9.52 5.87 -9.43
N GLU A 29 -10.09 6.96 -8.92
CA GLU A 29 -9.49 7.72 -7.82
C GLU A 29 -9.46 6.88 -6.54
N LYS A 30 -8.45 7.16 -5.71
CA LYS A 30 -8.19 6.43 -4.47
C LYS A 30 -8.91 7.08 -3.30
N GLU A 31 -9.20 6.26 -2.32
CA GLU A 31 -9.79 6.68 -1.07
C GLU A 31 -8.73 6.57 0.04
N PHE A 32 -8.65 7.61 0.87
CA PHE A 32 -7.72 7.69 1.99
C PHE A 32 -8.53 7.89 3.27
N TYR A 33 -8.15 7.17 4.33
CA TYR A 33 -8.79 7.31 5.63
C TYR A 33 -7.73 7.72 6.66
N HIS A 34 -7.99 8.84 7.33
CA HIS A 34 -7.11 9.43 8.34
C HIS A 34 -7.68 9.24 9.75
N ASN A 35 -6.84 9.41 10.77
CA ASN A 35 -7.28 9.50 12.16
C ASN A 35 -8.39 10.55 12.34
N LYS A 36 -9.59 10.11 12.73
CA LYS A 36 -10.60 10.97 13.37
C LYS A 36 -10.59 10.66 14.86
N GLY A 37 -9.61 11.19 15.58
CA GLY A 37 -9.45 10.93 17.01
C GLY A 37 -8.20 11.60 17.57
N THR A 38 -8.27 11.98 18.84
CA THR A 38 -7.29 12.75 19.61
C THR A 38 -5.87 12.25 19.34
N PRO A 39 -4.90 13.14 19.05
CA PRO A 39 -3.53 12.73 18.78
C PRO A 39 -2.99 11.93 19.96
N VAL A 40 -2.69 10.65 19.71
CA VAL A 40 -1.93 9.85 20.66
C VAL A 40 -0.54 10.50 20.70
N ARG A 41 -0.15 11.01 21.87
CA ARG A 41 1.20 11.52 22.16
C ARG A 41 2.22 10.37 22.11
N THR A 42 2.39 9.78 20.94
CA THR A 42 3.55 8.96 20.62
C THR A 42 4.48 9.85 19.81
N GLU A 43 5.75 9.90 20.20
CA GLU A 43 6.82 10.76 19.66
C GLU A 43 7.13 10.59 18.17
N ASP A 44 6.33 9.84 17.42
CA ASP A 44 6.45 9.69 15.96
C ASP A 44 5.14 10.10 15.28
N PRO A 45 5.03 11.33 14.75
CA PRO A 45 3.94 11.71 13.87
C PRO A 45 4.31 11.30 12.44
N MET A 46 4.67 10.04 12.19
CA MET A 46 5.18 9.69 10.87
C MET A 46 4.09 9.68 9.79
N SER A 47 2.82 9.41 10.13
CA SER A 47 1.67 9.70 9.27
C SER A 47 0.31 9.58 9.96
N SER A 48 -0.64 10.44 9.59
CA SER A 48 -2.05 10.35 10.03
C SER A 48 -2.87 9.33 9.24
N LEU A 49 -2.28 8.74 8.18
CA LEU A 49 -2.94 7.86 7.23
C LEU A 49 -3.05 6.44 7.79
N ARG A 50 -4.27 5.92 7.89
CA ARG A 50 -4.57 4.58 8.42
C ARG A 50 -4.80 3.55 7.34
N THR A 51 -5.42 3.98 6.25
CA THR A 51 -5.84 3.10 5.17
C THR A 51 -5.69 3.79 3.83
N VAL A 52 -5.13 3.08 2.87
CA VAL A 52 -5.13 3.45 1.46
C VAL A 52 -5.96 2.42 0.69
N ARG A 53 -6.97 2.89 -0.03
CA ARG A 53 -7.85 2.03 -0.82
C ARG A 53 -7.82 2.42 -2.30
N PHE A 54 -7.53 1.44 -3.14
CA PHE A 54 -7.57 1.50 -4.59
C PHE A 54 -8.87 0.85 -5.07
N GLY A 55 -9.90 1.65 -5.35
CA GLY A 55 -11.23 1.15 -5.69
C GLY A 55 -11.44 0.94 -7.20
N GLY A 56 -11.05 -0.21 -7.75
CA GLY A 56 -11.40 -0.59 -9.13
C GLY A 56 -12.80 -1.20 -9.25
N VAL A 57 -13.27 -1.39 -10.50
CA VAL A 57 -14.60 -2.02 -10.76
C VAL A 57 -14.61 -3.48 -10.29
N ASN A 58 -13.59 -4.25 -10.72
CA ASN A 58 -13.50 -5.68 -10.44
C ASN A 58 -12.36 -6.05 -9.46
N THR A 59 -11.49 -5.10 -9.13
CA THR A 59 -10.38 -5.29 -8.19
C THR A 59 -10.34 -4.13 -7.22
N VAL A 60 -10.36 -4.42 -5.93
CA VAL A 60 -10.11 -3.44 -4.87
C VAL A 60 -8.85 -3.88 -4.13
N ILE A 61 -7.90 -2.96 -3.95
CA ILE A 61 -6.71 -3.19 -3.12
C ILE A 61 -6.82 -2.27 -1.92
N GLN A 62 -6.68 -2.81 -0.72
CA GLN A 62 -6.71 -2.03 0.53
C GLN A 62 -5.47 -2.35 1.34
N LEU A 63 -4.76 -1.31 1.77
CA LEU A 63 -3.63 -1.41 2.67
C LEU A 63 -3.99 -0.64 3.93
N TYR A 64 -3.75 -1.22 5.10
CA TYR A 64 -4.02 -0.53 6.36
C TYR A 64 -3.14 -1.02 7.49
N ASP A 65 -2.93 -0.14 8.47
CA ASP A 65 -2.27 -0.46 9.72
C ASP A 65 -3.21 -1.32 10.58
N LYS A 66 -2.90 -2.62 10.68
CA LYS A 66 -3.73 -3.61 11.36
C LYS A 66 -3.60 -3.51 12.88
N LEU A 67 -2.43 -3.10 13.38
CA LEU A 67 -2.26 -2.82 14.81
C LEU A 67 -3.12 -1.63 15.19
N ALA A 68 -3.06 -0.55 14.42
CA ALA A 68 -3.84 0.63 14.70
C ALA A 68 -5.35 0.34 14.65
N GLU A 69 -5.83 -0.44 13.66
CA GLU A 69 -7.24 -0.88 13.58
C GLU A 69 -7.68 -1.68 14.81
N THR A 70 -6.82 -2.56 15.31
CA THR A 70 -7.09 -3.35 16.53
C THR A 70 -7.04 -2.47 17.79
N ARG A 71 -6.10 -1.51 17.84
CA ARG A 71 -5.95 -0.52 18.93
C ARG A 71 -7.14 0.44 19.06
N GLN A 72 -7.85 0.77 17.98
CA GLN A 72 -9.09 1.56 18.09
C GLN A 72 -10.18 0.85 18.90
N LYS A 73 -10.08 -0.47 19.06
CA LYS A 73 -11.05 -1.29 19.80
C LYS A 73 -10.69 -1.46 21.29
N ARG A 74 -9.49 -1.05 21.76
CA ARG A 74 -9.02 -1.29 23.15
C ARG A 74 -8.15 -0.15 23.72
N ALA A 75 -8.18 0.03 25.04
CA ALA A 75 -7.54 1.15 25.74
C ALA A 75 -6.07 0.93 26.17
N GLU A 76 -5.55 -0.30 26.18
CA GLU A 76 -4.22 -0.61 26.70
C GLU A 76 -3.32 -1.27 25.64
N LEU A 77 -2.04 -0.88 25.64
CA LEU A 77 -1.04 -1.22 24.62
C LEU A 77 -0.11 -2.34 25.10
N PRO A 78 0.14 -3.39 24.29
CA PRO A 78 1.33 -4.25 24.45
C PRO A 78 2.62 -3.46 24.12
N GLY A 79 3.66 -3.69 24.91
CA GLY A 79 4.89 -2.88 24.97
C GLY A 79 5.95 -3.08 23.89
N GLU A 80 5.61 -3.45 22.66
CA GLU A 80 6.61 -3.67 21.60
C GLU A 80 6.33 -2.92 20.28
N ARG A 81 7.41 -2.45 19.66
CA ARG A 81 7.45 -1.83 18.32
C ARG A 81 7.22 -2.87 17.20
N ALA A 82 6.13 -3.61 17.27
CA ALA A 82 5.72 -4.48 16.18
C ALA A 82 5.14 -3.63 15.04
N PHE A 83 5.40 -4.03 13.80
CA PHE A 83 4.75 -3.47 12.62
C PHE A 83 3.82 -4.51 12.00
N ALA A 84 2.58 -4.14 11.69
CA ALA A 84 1.68 -5.03 10.99
C ALA A 84 0.81 -4.26 9.99
N THR A 85 1.19 -4.35 8.72
CA THR A 85 0.39 -3.80 7.64
C THR A 85 -0.41 -4.92 6.99
N ARG A 86 -1.73 -4.81 7.00
CA ARG A 86 -2.61 -5.75 6.31
C ARG A 86 -2.92 -5.24 4.91
N VAL A 87 -2.83 -6.15 3.95
CA VAL A 87 -2.99 -5.86 2.54
C VAL A 87 -3.99 -6.85 1.96
N GLU A 88 -5.12 -6.32 1.52
CA GLU A 88 -6.27 -7.08 1.02
C GLU A 88 -6.50 -6.76 -0.45
N VAL A 89 -6.69 -7.82 -1.25
CA VAL A 89 -7.03 -7.75 -2.66
C VAL A 89 -8.36 -8.45 -2.85
N GLN A 90 -9.41 -7.68 -3.11
CA GLN A 90 -10.75 -8.18 -3.35
C GLN A 90 -11.01 -8.25 -4.86
N LEU A 91 -11.36 -9.43 -5.34
CA LEU A 91 -11.69 -9.71 -6.74
C LEU A 91 -13.20 -9.97 -6.91
N LYS A 92 -13.78 -9.32 -7.91
CA LYS A 92 -15.21 -9.39 -8.25
C LYS A 92 -15.40 -9.74 -9.73
N GLY A 93 -16.53 -10.39 -10.03
CA GLY A 93 -16.87 -10.87 -11.36
C GLY A 93 -16.17 -12.19 -11.70
N ALA A 94 -16.93 -13.24 -12.00
CA ALA A 94 -16.41 -14.60 -12.20
C ALA A 94 -15.34 -14.66 -13.31
N LYS A 95 -15.61 -14.03 -14.45
CA LYS A 95 -14.69 -13.96 -15.59
C LYS A 95 -13.40 -13.20 -15.29
N HIS A 96 -13.50 -12.12 -14.52
CA HIS A 96 -12.33 -11.35 -14.10
C HIS A 96 -11.48 -12.13 -13.09
N ILE A 97 -12.12 -12.81 -12.14
CA ILE A 97 -11.45 -13.73 -11.21
C ILE A 97 -10.70 -14.81 -11.99
N ALA A 98 -11.36 -15.50 -12.92
CA ALA A 98 -10.72 -16.51 -13.76
C ALA A 98 -9.48 -15.98 -14.49
N LYS A 99 -9.61 -14.79 -15.12
CA LYS A 99 -8.48 -14.12 -15.78
C LYS A 99 -7.32 -13.80 -14.82
N CYS A 100 -7.59 -13.34 -13.61
CA CYS A 100 -6.57 -13.06 -12.60
C CYS A 100 -5.80 -14.33 -12.19
N PHE A 101 -6.48 -15.46 -12.10
CA PHE A 101 -5.91 -16.78 -11.81
C PHE A 101 -5.23 -17.43 -13.03
N GLY A 102 -5.10 -16.72 -14.16
CA GLY A 102 -4.45 -17.22 -15.39
C GLY A 102 -5.39 -17.93 -16.38
N TRP A 103 -6.64 -18.17 -16.01
CA TRP A 103 -7.63 -18.88 -16.83
C TRP A 103 -8.36 -17.92 -17.78
N ARG A 104 -7.69 -17.50 -18.87
CA ARG A 104 -8.21 -16.48 -19.80
C ARG A 104 -9.47 -16.90 -20.57
N GLU A 105 -9.62 -18.19 -20.80
CA GLU A 105 -10.72 -18.76 -21.60
C GLU A 105 -11.90 -19.25 -20.75
N ARG A 106 -11.73 -19.33 -19.42
CA ARG A 106 -12.79 -19.79 -18.51
C ARG A 106 -13.69 -18.64 -18.09
N GLU A 107 -14.99 -18.94 -17.94
CA GLU A 107 -15.99 -18.00 -17.41
C GLU A 107 -15.93 -17.85 -15.88
N PHE A 108 -15.41 -18.87 -15.17
CA PHE A 108 -15.30 -18.90 -13.71
C PHE A 108 -14.18 -19.85 -13.24
N ILE A 109 -13.89 -19.84 -11.94
CA ILE A 109 -13.03 -20.82 -11.26
C ILE A 109 -13.83 -21.58 -10.22
N THR A 110 -13.36 -22.76 -9.87
CA THR A 110 -13.93 -23.67 -8.88
C THR A 110 -13.12 -23.64 -7.58
N LEU A 111 -13.63 -24.29 -6.52
CA LEU A 111 -12.88 -24.42 -5.27
C LEU A 111 -11.57 -25.21 -5.44
N ALA A 112 -11.53 -26.15 -6.39
CA ALA A 112 -10.31 -26.91 -6.68
C ALA A 112 -9.21 -26.02 -7.28
N ASP A 113 -9.56 -24.89 -7.89
CA ASP A 113 -8.58 -23.93 -8.43
C ASP A 113 -8.02 -22.98 -7.33
N LEU A 114 -8.48 -23.10 -6.07
CA LEU A 114 -8.09 -22.22 -4.95
C LEU A 114 -6.97 -22.82 -4.09
N GLU A 115 -6.00 -23.43 -4.74
CA GLU A 115 -4.77 -23.85 -4.07
C GLU A 115 -4.01 -22.63 -3.53
N LEU A 116 -3.34 -22.82 -2.38
CA LEU A 116 -2.66 -21.74 -1.67
C LEU A 116 -1.58 -21.06 -2.53
N ASP A 117 -0.79 -21.84 -3.27
CA ASP A 117 0.24 -21.33 -4.19
C ASP A 117 -0.39 -20.45 -5.28
N VAL A 118 -1.44 -20.94 -5.95
CA VAL A 118 -2.13 -20.21 -7.01
C VAL A 118 -2.72 -18.89 -6.49
N CYS A 119 -3.35 -18.94 -5.31
CA CYS A 119 -3.87 -17.76 -4.62
C CYS A 119 -2.75 -16.75 -4.32
N TYR A 120 -1.62 -17.23 -3.79
CA TYR A 120 -0.48 -16.40 -3.47
C TYR A 120 0.18 -15.78 -4.70
N ARG A 121 0.46 -16.57 -5.76
CA ARG A 121 1.02 -16.06 -7.02
C ARG A 121 0.12 -15.00 -7.65
N THR A 122 -1.21 -15.22 -7.60
CA THR A 122 -2.19 -14.23 -8.07
C THR A 122 -2.11 -12.94 -7.26
N TYR A 123 -2.10 -13.05 -5.93
CA TYR A 123 -1.96 -11.92 -5.02
C TYR A 123 -0.65 -11.14 -5.27
N ARG A 124 0.49 -11.83 -5.34
CA ARG A 124 1.81 -11.28 -5.64
C ARG A 124 1.81 -10.55 -6.98
N ASN A 125 1.33 -11.18 -8.05
CA ASN A 125 1.31 -10.60 -9.39
C ASN A 125 0.49 -9.31 -9.48
N ILE A 126 -0.60 -9.22 -8.69
CA ILE A 126 -1.38 -7.99 -8.57
C ILE A 126 -0.52 -6.93 -7.88
N LEU A 127 0.05 -7.19 -6.71
CA LEU A 127 0.81 -6.16 -5.97
C LEU A 127 2.09 -5.70 -6.69
N LEU A 128 2.80 -6.60 -7.40
CA LEU A 128 3.91 -6.22 -8.28
C LEU A 128 3.51 -5.27 -9.42
N GLY A 129 2.21 -5.12 -9.68
CA GLY A 129 1.69 -4.10 -10.59
C GLY A 129 2.04 -2.67 -10.19
N PHE A 130 2.24 -2.39 -8.89
CA PHE A 130 2.70 -1.09 -8.41
C PHE A 130 4.12 -0.75 -8.90
N GLU A 131 4.98 -1.76 -8.99
CA GLU A 131 6.39 -1.60 -9.36
C GLU A 131 6.60 -1.47 -10.86
N LYS A 132 5.77 -2.13 -11.69
CA LYS A 132 5.86 -2.01 -13.16
C LYS A 132 5.75 -0.56 -13.66
N VAL A 133 5.20 0.34 -12.85
CA VAL A 133 5.09 1.78 -13.12
C VAL A 133 6.37 2.54 -12.75
N ALA A 134 7.14 2.04 -11.79
CA ALA A 134 8.44 2.58 -11.38
C ALA A 134 9.54 2.00 -12.28
N LYS A 135 10.15 2.82 -13.14
CA LYS A 135 11.36 2.41 -13.88
C LYS A 135 12.51 3.16 -13.25
N ALA A 136 13.64 2.51 -12.96
CA ALA A 136 14.82 3.16 -12.40
C ALA A 136 15.06 4.54 -13.05
N PRO A 137 14.87 5.66 -12.32
CA PRO A 137 15.02 6.97 -12.89
C PRO A 137 16.51 7.28 -12.95
N LYS A 138 16.94 7.81 -14.08
CA LYS A 138 18.12 8.68 -14.05
C LYS A 138 17.65 9.95 -13.34
N PHE A 139 18.08 10.15 -12.09
CA PHE A 139 17.74 11.35 -11.32
C PHE A 139 17.96 12.59 -12.19
N ARG A 140 16.91 13.40 -12.36
CA ARG A 140 16.96 14.71 -13.01
C ARG A 140 16.42 15.73 -12.02
N PRO A 141 17.12 16.85 -11.77
CA PRO A 141 16.67 17.86 -10.82
C PRO A 141 15.46 18.64 -11.38
N THR A 142 14.27 18.07 -11.26
CA THR A 142 12.99 18.69 -11.65
C THR A 142 12.22 19.12 -10.41
N THR A 143 11.22 20.01 -10.56
CA THR A 143 10.30 20.34 -9.46
C THR A 143 9.66 19.08 -8.87
N ALA A 144 9.30 18.09 -9.70
CA ALA A 144 8.72 16.84 -9.23
C ALA A 144 9.71 16.03 -8.38
N ALA A 145 10.99 16.01 -8.74
CA ALA A 145 12.02 15.33 -7.94
C ALA A 145 12.21 15.97 -6.57
N PHE A 146 12.30 17.30 -6.50
CA PHE A 146 12.41 18.00 -5.22
C PHE A 146 11.18 17.80 -4.33
N VAL A 147 9.98 17.86 -4.91
CA VAL A 147 8.73 17.58 -4.18
C VAL A 147 8.72 16.13 -3.68
N ALA A 148 9.13 15.16 -4.49
CA ALA A 148 9.20 13.75 -4.07
C ALA A 148 10.17 13.50 -2.91
N ILE A 149 11.31 14.21 -2.89
CA ILE A 149 12.25 14.18 -1.75
C ILE A 149 11.56 14.75 -0.51
N LEU A 150 11.00 15.97 -0.58
CA LEU A 150 10.35 16.60 0.57
C LEU A 150 9.18 15.76 1.10
N GLU A 151 8.40 15.12 0.24
CA GLU A 151 7.31 14.20 0.60
C GLU A 151 7.80 12.95 1.36
N SER A 152 9.09 12.63 1.28
CA SER A 152 9.73 11.52 2.00
C SER A 152 10.35 11.95 3.33
N HIS A 153 10.34 13.26 3.61
CA HIS A 153 10.94 13.90 4.79
C HIS A 153 9.91 14.76 5.54
N PRO A 154 8.88 14.15 6.18
CA PRO A 154 7.82 14.86 6.89
C PRO A 154 8.33 15.82 7.98
N GLU A 155 9.50 15.54 8.57
CA GLU A 155 10.18 16.40 9.53
C GLU A 155 10.47 17.81 9.00
N THR A 156 10.59 17.97 7.67
CA THR A 156 10.89 19.26 7.03
C THR A 156 9.63 20.09 6.72
N TRP A 157 8.43 19.52 6.86
CA TRP A 157 7.19 20.17 6.39
C TRP A 157 6.80 21.40 7.21
N HIS A 158 7.35 21.56 8.40
CA HIS A 158 7.16 22.77 9.21
C HIS A 158 7.66 24.04 8.49
N HIS A 159 8.69 23.93 7.65
CA HIS A 159 9.15 25.04 6.79
C HIS A 159 8.13 25.42 5.71
N LEU A 160 7.15 24.56 5.42
CA LEU A 160 6.06 24.80 4.46
C LEU A 160 4.77 25.26 5.16
N GLY A 161 4.86 25.68 6.43
CA GLY A 161 3.69 26.01 7.24
C GLY A 161 2.90 24.78 7.70
N GLY A 162 3.55 23.61 7.75
CA GLY A 162 2.91 22.35 8.13
C GLY A 162 2.04 21.72 7.02
N MET A 163 2.13 22.23 5.79
CA MET A 163 1.44 21.68 4.63
C MET A 163 2.25 20.58 3.95
N GLU A 164 1.55 19.62 3.33
CA GLU A 164 2.19 18.61 2.49
C GLU A 164 2.84 19.28 1.26
N PRO A 165 4.05 18.89 0.84
CA PRO A 165 4.77 19.54 -0.25
C PRO A 165 3.97 19.63 -1.57
N LEU A 166 3.21 18.59 -1.92
CA LEU A 166 2.34 18.62 -3.10
C LEU A 166 1.26 19.70 -3.00
N ASP A 167 0.64 19.85 -1.83
CA ASP A 167 -0.42 20.84 -1.59
C ASP A 167 0.16 22.26 -1.52
N TRP A 168 1.35 22.41 -0.92
CA TRP A 168 2.08 23.67 -0.92
C TRP A 168 2.36 24.14 -2.37
N VAL A 169 2.90 23.27 -3.23
CA VAL A 169 3.16 23.61 -4.64
C VAL A 169 1.87 23.94 -5.38
N ARG A 170 0.78 23.19 -5.13
CA ARG A 170 -0.53 23.46 -5.74
C ARG A 170 -1.00 24.88 -5.43
N GLN A 171 -0.91 25.29 -4.17
CA GLN A 171 -1.35 26.61 -3.70
C GLN A 171 -0.41 27.71 -4.20
N SER A 172 0.90 27.59 -3.99
CA SER A 172 1.88 28.61 -4.34
C SER A 172 1.95 28.88 -5.85
N LYS A 173 1.83 27.84 -6.69
CA LYS A 173 1.88 27.98 -8.15
C LYS A 173 0.51 28.08 -8.82
N LYS A 174 -0.58 28.07 -8.05
CA LYS A 174 -1.98 28.09 -8.54
C LYS A 174 -2.19 27.09 -9.70
N LEU A 175 -1.73 25.86 -9.52
CA LEU A 175 -1.78 24.85 -10.58
C LEU A 175 -3.24 24.48 -10.91
N SER A 176 -3.56 24.42 -12.21
CA SER A 176 -4.84 23.86 -12.65
C SER A 176 -4.92 22.36 -12.31
N GLU A 177 -6.14 21.83 -12.18
CA GLU A 177 -6.36 20.43 -11.79
C GLU A 177 -5.65 19.44 -12.73
N LYS A 178 -5.60 19.75 -14.04
CA LYS A 178 -4.88 18.94 -15.03
C LYS A 178 -3.38 18.88 -14.72
N HIS A 179 -2.75 20.02 -14.46
CA HIS A 179 -1.31 20.09 -14.16
C HIS A 179 -1.00 19.49 -12.79
N PHE A 180 -1.85 19.70 -11.79
CA PHE A 180 -1.71 19.09 -10.48
C PHE A 180 -1.80 17.55 -10.56
N LYS A 181 -2.78 17.00 -11.30
CA LYS A 181 -2.88 15.56 -11.54
C LYS A 181 -1.63 14.99 -12.22
N ALA A 182 -1.04 15.71 -13.17
CA ALA A 182 0.20 15.31 -13.84
C ALA A 182 1.40 15.31 -12.87
N LEU A 183 1.62 16.43 -12.16
CA LEU A 183 2.68 16.56 -11.16
C LEU A 183 2.57 15.49 -10.07
N ARG A 184 1.37 15.27 -9.53
CA ARG A 184 1.10 14.24 -8.52
C ARG A 184 1.52 12.86 -9.01
N ARG A 185 1.19 12.50 -10.26
CA ARG A 185 1.60 11.20 -10.86
C ARG A 185 3.11 11.08 -10.97
N GLU A 186 3.79 12.15 -11.39
CA GLU A 186 5.26 12.17 -11.52
C GLU A 186 5.96 12.05 -10.16
N VAL A 187 5.53 12.84 -9.17
CA VAL A 187 6.00 12.77 -7.78
C VAL A 187 5.81 11.38 -7.20
N SER A 188 4.63 10.77 -7.42
CA SER A 188 4.36 9.39 -6.95
C SER A 188 5.36 8.40 -7.49
N LYS A 189 5.63 8.47 -8.79
CA LYS A 189 6.56 7.58 -9.47
C LYS A 189 7.96 7.75 -8.88
N LEU A 190 8.42 8.99 -8.72
CA LEU A 190 9.72 9.31 -8.13
C LEU A 190 9.82 8.87 -6.67
N ARG A 191 8.75 8.96 -5.87
CA ARG A 191 8.74 8.44 -4.49
C ARG A 191 8.93 6.93 -4.44
N PHE A 192 8.29 6.16 -5.32
CA PHE A 192 8.55 4.71 -5.43
C PHE A 192 9.97 4.38 -5.85
N GLU A 193 10.59 5.25 -6.65
CA GLU A 193 11.95 5.07 -7.12
C GLU A 193 13.00 5.46 -6.05
N LEU A 194 12.68 6.44 -5.20
CA LEU A 194 13.52 6.86 -4.08
C LEU A 194 13.31 6.00 -2.82
N ALA A 195 12.17 5.32 -2.71
CA ALA A 195 11.85 4.51 -1.54
C ALA A 195 12.69 3.22 -1.51
N SER A 196 13.11 2.83 -0.32
CA SER A 196 13.77 1.54 -0.06
C SER A 196 12.83 0.35 -0.07
N PHE A 197 11.54 0.55 -0.38
CA PHE A 197 10.52 -0.51 -0.33
C PHE A 197 10.16 -1.00 -1.73
N HIS A 198 10.31 -2.31 -1.95
CA HIS A 198 9.81 -3.02 -3.11
C HIS A 198 8.97 -4.23 -2.68
N TRP A 199 7.75 -4.34 -3.21
CA TRP A 199 6.90 -5.52 -3.07
C TRP A 199 7.62 -6.83 -3.41
N ALA A 200 8.50 -6.85 -4.42
CA ALA A 200 9.26 -8.04 -4.76
C ALA A 200 10.12 -8.57 -3.59
N ASP A 201 10.67 -7.68 -2.77
CA ASP A 201 11.50 -8.03 -1.60
C ASP A 201 10.66 -8.59 -0.45
N HIS A 202 9.40 -8.15 -0.35
CA HIS A 202 8.48 -8.57 0.70
C HIS A 202 7.56 -9.73 0.31
N LEU A 203 7.48 -10.05 -0.99
CA LEU A 203 6.65 -11.12 -1.55
C LEU A 203 7.54 -12.06 -2.38
N PRO A 204 8.24 -13.02 -1.73
CA PRO A 204 9.14 -13.93 -2.42
C PRO A 204 8.40 -14.80 -3.43
N GLU A 205 9.04 -15.14 -4.54
CA GLU A 205 8.38 -15.91 -5.61
C GLU A 205 8.13 -17.38 -5.25
N HIS A 206 9.07 -17.97 -4.52
CA HIS A 206 9.13 -19.42 -4.31
C HIS A 206 8.58 -19.88 -2.96
N ARG A 207 8.06 -18.98 -2.13
CA ARG A 207 7.50 -19.30 -0.80
C ARG A 207 6.51 -18.24 -0.36
N LEU A 208 5.76 -18.51 0.70
CA LEU A 208 5.01 -17.47 1.39
C LEU A 208 5.96 -16.46 2.05
N PRO A 209 5.58 -15.18 2.19
CA PRO A 209 6.30 -14.23 3.01
C PRO A 209 6.13 -14.56 4.48
N ASN A 210 7.00 -14.02 5.32
CA ASN A 210 6.78 -14.10 6.77
C ASN A 210 5.51 -13.30 7.12
N LEU A 211 4.67 -13.89 7.94
CA LEU A 211 3.37 -13.32 8.28
C LEU A 211 3.38 -12.77 9.70
N VAL A 212 2.41 -11.92 10.01
CA VAL A 212 2.13 -11.46 11.36
C VAL A 212 0.69 -11.79 11.66
N ASP A 213 0.46 -12.57 12.71
CA ASP A 213 -0.87 -12.70 13.27
C ASP A 213 -1.06 -11.64 14.37
N ILE A 214 -2.27 -11.11 14.47
CA ILE A 214 -2.62 -10.17 15.54
C ILE A 214 -3.79 -10.78 16.26
N ASP A 215 -3.53 -11.19 17.50
CA ASP A 215 -4.55 -11.80 18.33
C ASP A 215 -5.62 -10.77 18.75
N GLU A 216 -6.67 -11.27 19.40
CA GLU A 216 -7.75 -10.41 19.90
C GLU A 216 -7.26 -9.34 20.88
N LYS A 217 -6.11 -9.57 21.54
CA LYS A 217 -5.48 -8.65 22.49
C LYS A 217 -4.59 -7.59 21.81
N GLY A 218 -4.45 -7.64 20.48
CA GLY A 218 -3.59 -6.72 19.74
C GLY A 218 -2.10 -7.06 19.85
N VAL A 219 -1.76 -8.27 20.30
CA VAL A 219 -0.39 -8.77 20.34
C VAL A 219 -0.03 -9.32 18.98
N ALA A 220 1.04 -8.77 18.39
CA ALA A 220 1.57 -9.25 17.12
C ALA A 220 2.47 -10.47 17.36
N THR A 221 2.15 -11.58 16.69
CA THR A 221 2.97 -12.80 16.67
C THR A 221 3.58 -12.97 15.29
N PHE A 222 4.90 -13.02 15.21
CA PHE A 222 5.61 -13.27 13.96
C PHE A 222 5.56 -14.76 13.59
N ILE A 223 5.12 -15.05 12.37
CA ILE A 223 4.99 -16.40 11.84
C ILE A 223 5.98 -16.56 10.68
N PRO A 224 7.15 -17.18 10.92
CA PRO A 224 8.09 -17.48 9.85
C PRO A 224 7.49 -18.55 8.94
N THR A 225 7.63 -18.36 7.63
CA THR A 225 7.15 -19.31 6.62
C THR A 225 8.34 -19.97 5.94
N SER A 226 8.56 -21.24 6.27
CA SER A 226 9.64 -22.07 5.72
C SER A 226 9.22 -22.89 4.49
N SER A 227 7.92 -22.98 4.21
CA SER A 227 7.39 -23.80 3.10
C SER A 227 7.59 -23.11 1.76
N CYS A 228 8.38 -23.74 0.89
CA CYS A 228 8.49 -23.37 -0.51
C CYS A 228 7.33 -23.95 -1.32
N PHE A 229 6.92 -23.23 -2.37
CA PHE A 229 6.10 -23.78 -3.42
C PHE A 229 6.96 -24.70 -4.28
N ALA A 230 6.42 -25.86 -4.65
CA ALA A 230 7.08 -26.83 -5.53
C ALA A 230 7.17 -26.32 -6.97
#